data_AF-G7YKK6-F1
#
_entry.id   AF-G7YKK6-F1
#
_cell.length_a   1.000
_cell.length_b   1.000
_cell.length_c   1.000
_cell.angle_alpha   90.00
_cell.angle_beta   90.00
_cell.angle_gamma   90.00
#
_symmetry.space_group_name_H-M   'P 1'
#
loop_
_entity.id
_entity.type
_entity.pdbx_description
1 polymer ?
#
loop_
_entity_poly.entity_id
_entity_poly.type
_entity_poly.pdbx_seq_one_letter_code
_entity_poly.pdbx_strand_id
1 'polypeptide(L)'
;MASKAIEEEFAHALQQRDHEGQSPFQAAKKNGWSEISEFLGMKMSLYYSRRRSLWDAGHIRLTLKTFILGEPGRRRLGVICIVVAIMCFIYPFYWIQIWTDPYSWDERQTLKLLWILLHIPSWYCYFKATYSDPGFIPTETNDYQTVLRMSCYTRLRASPEPAAERGDKDRLLDTEELTRIKRSLASLCHTCQCVKPLRSKHCAVCDRCVKLFDHHCPLTDQCVGAKNHIWFFGLCAFTSALSTMFAYLLWTQSRSLEISWGWSAVFKIVLFAIWLCSTGTFINVIHAATRNLTTNETLNWERYSYLHRKANGSFRNPFDRGPIINVLEYFGFRSPMDPNCLDSVPSSPQSMEV
;
A
#
# COMPACT_ATOMS: atom_id res chain seq x y z
N MET A 1 19.19 -3.50 8.86
CA MET A 1 20.18 -3.76 9.93
C MET A 1 21.08 -2.56 10.15
N ALA A 2 21.62 -1.91 9.10
CA ALA A 2 22.48 -0.73 9.23
C ALA A 2 21.85 0.46 10.00
N SER A 3 20.57 0.80 9.78
CA SER A 3 19.95 1.95 10.48
C SER A 3 19.77 1.73 12.00
N LYS A 4 19.51 0.49 12.44
CA LYS A 4 19.47 0.16 13.88
C LYS A 4 20.85 0.24 14.52
N ALA A 5 21.87 -0.25 13.82
CA ALA A 5 23.25 -0.16 14.28
C ALA A 5 23.68 1.31 14.44
N ILE A 6 23.33 2.17 13.47
CA ILE A 6 23.62 3.62 13.54
C ILE A 6 22.85 4.30 14.68
N GLU A 7 21.58 3.96 14.90
CA GLU A 7 20.80 4.49 16.03
C GLU A 7 21.37 4.04 17.39
N GLU A 8 21.80 2.79 17.50
CA GLU A 8 22.42 2.24 18.72
C GLU A 8 23.80 2.85 18.98
N GLU A 9 24.59 3.04 17.93
CA GLU A 9 25.89 3.70 17.98
C GLU A 9 25.75 5.18 18.36
N PHE A 10 24.77 5.88 17.80
CA PHE A 10 24.46 7.26 18.18
C PHE A 10 23.93 7.35 19.61
N ALA A 11 23.08 6.42 20.05
CA ALA A 11 22.60 6.37 21.43
C ALA A 11 23.72 6.07 22.43
N HIS A 12 24.68 5.23 22.04
CA HIS A 12 25.89 4.98 22.81
C HIS A 12 26.76 6.23 22.89
N ALA A 13 26.96 6.93 21.77
CA ALA A 13 27.71 8.19 21.72
C ALA A 13 27.07 9.29 22.61
N LEU A 14 25.73 9.35 22.70
CA LEU A 14 25.03 10.28 23.59
C LEU A 14 25.26 10.00 25.09
N GLN A 15 25.63 8.77 25.44
CA GLN A 15 25.87 8.33 26.82
C GLN A 15 27.35 8.31 27.20
N GLN A 16 28.25 8.37 26.22
CA GLN A 16 29.68 8.46 26.48
C GLN A 16 29.98 9.70 27.32
N ARG A 17 30.85 9.53 28.30
CA ARG A 17 31.32 10.63 29.14
C ARG A 17 32.74 10.97 28.75
N ASP A 18 33.05 12.25 28.73
CA ASP A 18 34.42 12.73 28.56
C ASP A 18 35.28 12.44 29.80
N HIS A 19 36.55 12.86 29.76
CA HIS A 19 37.48 12.72 30.88
C HIS A 19 37.07 13.52 32.13
N GLU A 20 36.16 14.50 31.99
CA GLU A 20 35.56 15.26 33.10
C GLU A 20 34.25 14.63 33.60
N GLY A 21 33.85 13.48 33.05
CA GLY A 21 32.61 12.79 33.40
C GLY A 21 31.34 13.42 32.83
N GLN A 22 31.43 14.35 31.89
CA GLN A 22 30.27 15.04 31.29
C GLN A 22 29.77 14.32 30.04
N SER A 23 28.45 14.25 29.87
CA SER A 23 27.87 13.80 28.60
C SER A 23 27.94 14.88 27.52
N PRO A 24 27.84 14.55 26.23
CA PRO A 24 27.84 15.53 25.13
C PRO A 24 26.83 16.66 25.32
N PHE A 25 25.65 16.36 25.89
CA PHE A 25 24.64 17.36 26.23
C PHE A 25 25.12 18.31 27.34
N GLN A 26 25.74 17.76 28.39
CA GLN A 26 26.27 18.55 29.51
C GLN A 26 27.44 19.43 29.06
N ALA A 27 28.33 18.90 28.23
CA ALA A 27 29.44 19.63 27.64
C ALA A 27 28.94 20.77 26.72
N ALA A 28 27.93 20.51 25.86
CA ALA A 28 27.34 21.53 25.00
C ALA A 28 26.68 22.65 25.83
N LYS A 29 25.98 22.30 26.91
CA LYS A 29 25.35 23.28 27.81
C LYS A 29 26.38 24.10 28.59
N LYS A 30 27.46 23.47 29.07
CA LYS A 30 28.57 24.13 29.78
C LYS A 30 29.30 25.14 28.90
N ASN A 31 29.50 24.81 27.62
CA ASN A 31 30.17 25.67 26.63
C ASN A 31 29.24 26.71 25.97
N GLY A 32 27.96 26.78 26.36
CA GLY A 32 27.03 27.77 25.84
C GLY A 32 26.56 27.52 24.40
N TRP A 33 26.69 26.31 23.87
CA TRP A 33 26.21 25.95 22.53
C TRP A 33 24.70 25.65 22.56
N SER A 34 23.89 26.70 22.54
CA SER A 34 22.43 26.64 22.66
C SER A 34 21.78 25.67 21.67
N GLU A 35 22.05 25.83 20.37
CA GLU A 35 21.47 24.99 19.30
C GLU A 35 21.84 23.51 19.43
N ILE A 36 23.10 23.23 19.77
CA ILE A 36 23.61 21.86 19.93
C ILE A 36 23.00 21.23 21.19
N SER A 37 22.92 21.98 22.29
CA SER A 37 22.33 21.49 23.53
C SER A 37 20.84 21.18 23.37
N GLU A 38 20.10 22.01 22.62
CA GLU A 38 18.68 21.78 22.33
C GLU A 38 18.48 20.54 21.45
N PHE A 39 19.27 20.40 20.38
CA PHE A 39 19.25 19.22 19.52
C PHE A 39 19.56 17.92 20.28
N LEU A 40 20.61 17.91 21.10
CA LEU A 40 21.01 16.76 21.91
C LEU A 40 19.95 16.43 22.96
N GLY A 41 19.35 17.45 23.59
CA GLY A 41 18.26 17.28 24.57
C GLY A 41 17.02 16.66 23.95
N MET A 42 16.62 17.12 22.76
CA MET A 42 15.50 16.54 22.00
C MET A 42 15.76 15.09 21.60
N LYS A 43 16.96 14.76 21.12
CA LYS A 43 17.31 13.37 20.76
C LYS A 43 17.34 12.45 21.98
N MET A 44 17.83 12.94 23.13
CA MET A 44 17.89 12.17 24.36
C MET A 44 16.50 11.88 24.93
N SER A 45 15.57 12.84 24.90
CA SER A 45 14.18 12.64 25.37
C SER A 45 13.42 11.62 24.51
N LEU A 46 13.61 11.65 23.19
CA LEU A 46 13.04 10.67 22.25
C LEU A 46 13.58 9.26 22.48
N TYR A 47 14.88 9.12 22.78
CA TYR A 47 15.47 7.81 23.08
C TYR A 47 14.89 7.20 24.37
N TYR A 48 14.80 7.99 25.44
CA TYR A 48 14.27 7.51 26.73
C TYR A 48 12.77 7.22 26.69
N SER A 49 11.97 8.00 25.95
CA SER A 49 10.53 7.73 25.78
C SER A 49 10.29 6.42 25.02
N ARG A 50 11.12 6.11 24.00
CA ARG A 50 11.05 4.87 23.23
C ARG A 50 11.43 3.63 24.06
N ARG A 51 12.39 3.76 25.00
CA ARG A 51 12.87 2.64 25.84
C ARG A 51 11.95 2.30 27.01
N ARG A 52 11.20 3.29 27.52
CA ARG A 52 10.17 3.10 28.57
C ARG A 52 8.96 2.29 28.06
N SER A 53 8.71 2.32 26.75
CA SER A 53 7.65 1.58 26.02
C SER A 53 7.96 0.08 25.78
N LEU A 54 8.89 -0.53 26.51
CA LEU A 54 9.26 -1.94 26.28
C LEU A 54 9.04 -2.86 27.50
N TRP A 55 8.67 -2.31 28.67
CA TRP A 55 8.75 -3.04 29.94
C TRP A 55 7.51 -2.99 30.85
N ASP A 56 6.35 -2.49 30.42
CA ASP A 56 5.16 -2.43 31.30
C ASP A 56 4.05 -3.42 30.95
N ALA A 57 3.53 -4.13 31.95
CA ALA A 57 2.36 -5.02 31.86
C ALA A 57 1.06 -4.33 31.39
N GLY A 58 1.07 -3.00 31.23
CA GLY A 58 0.07 -2.24 30.48
C GLY A 58 0.06 -2.52 28.96
N HIS A 59 1.11 -3.15 28.41
CA HIS A 59 1.24 -3.44 26.98
C HIS A 59 0.14 -4.34 26.44
N ILE A 60 -0.36 -5.34 27.16
CA ILE A 60 -1.39 -6.25 26.61
C ILE A 60 -2.74 -5.53 26.46
N ARG A 61 -3.15 -4.73 27.46
CA ARG A 61 -4.39 -3.93 27.39
C ARG A 61 -4.26 -2.79 26.38
N LEU A 62 -3.10 -2.13 26.30
CA LEU A 62 -2.84 -1.15 25.23
C LEU A 62 -2.83 -1.83 23.86
N THR A 63 -2.30 -3.04 23.74
CA THR A 63 -2.24 -3.82 22.49
C THR A 63 -3.62 -4.25 22.04
N LEU A 64 -4.50 -4.72 22.93
CA LEU A 64 -5.88 -5.02 22.57
C LEU A 64 -6.65 -3.75 22.17
N LYS A 65 -6.46 -2.65 22.92
CA LYS A 65 -7.09 -1.36 22.62
C LYS A 65 -6.55 -0.74 21.32
N THR A 66 -5.26 -0.88 21.00
CA THR A 66 -4.68 -0.46 19.71
C THR A 66 -4.98 -1.45 18.58
N PHE A 67 -5.18 -2.73 18.88
CA PHE A 67 -5.63 -3.72 17.92
C PHE A 67 -7.11 -3.49 17.56
N ILE A 68 -7.95 -3.03 18.48
CA ILE A 68 -9.37 -2.77 18.22
C ILE A 68 -9.61 -1.32 17.76
N LEU A 69 -9.02 -0.33 18.43
CA LEU A 69 -9.24 1.12 18.26
C LEU A 69 -7.98 1.90 17.85
N GLY A 70 -6.91 1.23 17.44
CA GLY A 70 -5.63 1.90 17.16
C GLY A 70 -5.63 2.72 15.87
N GLU A 71 -4.43 3.20 15.55
CA GLU A 71 -4.18 3.98 14.34
C GLU A 71 -4.61 3.20 13.09
N PRO A 72 -5.06 3.91 12.04
CA PRO A 72 -5.62 3.24 10.89
C PRO A 72 -4.54 2.36 10.19
N GLY A 73 -4.92 1.18 9.68
CA GLY A 73 -3.98 0.15 9.22
C GLY A 73 -3.38 -0.75 10.32
N ARG A 74 -3.63 -0.45 11.61
CA ARG A 74 -3.37 -1.37 12.74
C ARG A 74 -4.64 -1.82 13.46
N ARG A 75 -5.76 -1.10 13.28
CA ARG A 75 -7.07 -1.45 13.84
C ARG A 75 -7.70 -2.64 13.09
N ARG A 76 -8.08 -3.69 13.79
CA ARG A 76 -8.67 -4.90 13.23
C ARG A 76 -10.14 -5.07 13.59
N LEU A 77 -10.76 -4.07 14.24
CA LEU A 77 -12.19 -4.14 14.61
C LEU A 77 -13.09 -4.38 13.40
N GLY A 78 -12.88 -3.66 12.29
CA GLY A 78 -13.66 -3.87 11.06
C GLY A 78 -13.54 -5.30 10.53
N VAL A 79 -12.31 -5.82 10.49
CA VAL A 79 -12.02 -7.22 10.11
C VAL A 79 -12.71 -8.20 11.06
N ILE A 80 -12.61 -7.99 12.37
CA ILE A 80 -13.26 -8.84 13.38
C ILE A 80 -14.77 -8.85 13.19
N CYS A 81 -15.40 -7.67 13.03
CA CYS A 81 -16.84 -7.56 12.82
C CYS A 81 -17.28 -8.31 11.56
N ILE A 82 -16.53 -8.20 10.46
CA ILE A 82 -16.81 -8.94 9.22
C ILE A 82 -16.70 -10.44 9.45
N VAL A 83 -15.61 -10.91 10.07
CA VAL A 83 -15.39 -12.34 10.36
C VAL A 83 -16.52 -12.89 11.24
N VAL A 84 -16.87 -12.19 12.32
CA VAL A 84 -17.98 -12.58 13.22
C VAL A 84 -19.30 -12.60 12.46
N ALA A 85 -19.58 -11.60 11.62
CA ALA A 85 -20.80 -11.59 10.82
C ALA A 85 -20.88 -12.78 9.85
N ILE A 86 -19.76 -13.14 9.21
CA ILE A 86 -19.68 -14.32 8.34
C ILE A 86 -19.94 -15.61 9.15
N MET A 87 -19.30 -15.78 10.31
CA MET A 87 -19.46 -16.97 11.15
C MET A 87 -20.86 -17.10 11.75
N CYS A 88 -21.49 -16.00 12.14
CA CYS A 88 -22.77 -16.02 12.87
C CYS A 88 -24.00 -15.97 11.96
N PHE A 89 -23.87 -15.43 10.73
CA PHE A 89 -25.02 -15.24 9.85
C PHE A 89 -24.87 -15.97 8.52
N ILE A 90 -23.69 -15.92 7.89
CA ILE A 90 -23.51 -16.52 6.56
C ILE A 90 -23.37 -18.03 6.66
N TYR A 91 -22.52 -18.55 7.55
CA TYR A 91 -22.31 -20.00 7.66
C TYR A 91 -23.48 -20.77 8.24
N PRO A 92 -24.20 -20.30 9.26
CA PRO A 92 -25.36 -21.02 9.75
C PRO A 92 -26.46 -21.07 8.67
N PHE A 93 -26.66 -19.98 7.92
CA PHE A 93 -27.56 -19.99 6.77
C PHE A 93 -27.11 -21.01 5.72
N TYR A 94 -25.84 -20.98 5.31
CA TYR A 94 -25.30 -21.93 4.33
C TYR A 94 -25.39 -23.38 4.81
N TRP A 95 -25.07 -23.60 6.09
CA TRP A 95 -25.08 -24.91 6.73
C TRP A 95 -26.50 -25.48 6.73
N ILE A 96 -27.48 -24.69 7.15
CA ILE A 96 -28.89 -25.08 7.09
C ILE A 96 -29.26 -25.39 5.63
N GLN A 97 -29.09 -24.44 4.70
CA GLN A 97 -29.57 -24.63 3.32
C GLN A 97 -28.94 -25.82 2.58
N ILE A 98 -27.68 -26.14 2.86
CA ILE A 98 -26.96 -27.19 2.15
C ILE A 98 -27.04 -28.54 2.87
N TRP A 99 -27.07 -28.55 4.21
CA TRP A 99 -26.94 -29.79 4.99
C TRP A 99 -28.24 -30.31 5.59
N THR A 100 -29.33 -29.53 5.65
CA THR A 100 -30.61 -30.01 6.22
C THR A 100 -31.53 -30.73 5.24
N ASP A 101 -31.21 -30.82 3.94
CA ASP A 101 -31.95 -31.68 3.00
C ASP A 101 -31.13 -32.94 2.64
N PRO A 102 -31.37 -34.06 3.34
CA PRO A 102 -30.68 -35.32 3.12
C PRO A 102 -31.25 -36.16 1.96
N TYR A 103 -32.18 -35.68 1.13
CA TYR A 103 -32.90 -36.53 0.14
C TYR A 103 -32.68 -36.19 -1.34
N SER A 104 -31.69 -35.35 -1.64
CA SER A 104 -31.49 -34.76 -2.98
C SER A 104 -30.04 -34.90 -3.43
N TRP A 105 -29.72 -36.12 -3.81
CA TRP A 105 -28.38 -36.67 -3.62
C TRP A 105 -27.34 -36.33 -4.70
N ASP A 106 -27.69 -35.87 -5.90
CA ASP A 106 -26.69 -35.78 -6.98
C ASP A 106 -26.16 -34.36 -7.22
N GLU A 107 -27.01 -33.40 -7.60
CA GLU A 107 -26.55 -32.03 -7.90
C GLU A 107 -26.06 -31.26 -6.67
N ARG A 108 -26.63 -31.52 -5.48
CA ARG A 108 -26.29 -30.80 -4.25
C ARG A 108 -24.97 -31.24 -3.62
N GLN A 109 -24.48 -32.46 -3.91
CA GLN A 109 -23.18 -32.93 -3.41
C GLN A 109 -22.01 -32.26 -4.12
N THR A 110 -22.13 -32.05 -5.44
CA THR A 110 -21.12 -31.29 -6.20
C THR A 110 -20.98 -29.86 -5.68
N LEU A 111 -22.09 -29.20 -5.36
CA LEU A 111 -22.09 -27.85 -4.78
C LEU A 111 -21.48 -27.81 -3.36
N LYS A 112 -21.70 -28.85 -2.54
CA LYS A 112 -21.04 -29.00 -1.23
C LYS A 112 -19.52 -29.05 -1.38
N LEU A 113 -19.03 -29.91 -2.26
CA LEU A 113 -17.59 -30.07 -2.50
C LEU A 113 -16.99 -28.80 -3.10
N LEU A 114 -17.63 -28.21 -4.11
CA LEU A 114 -17.19 -26.93 -4.69
C LEU A 114 -17.13 -25.82 -3.65
N TRP A 115 -18.10 -25.74 -2.73
CA TRP A 115 -18.05 -24.78 -1.63
C TRP A 115 -16.80 -24.96 -0.79
N ILE A 116 -16.54 -26.17 -0.29
CA ILE A 116 -15.35 -26.45 0.54
C ILE A 116 -14.07 -26.08 -0.21
N LEU A 117 -13.97 -26.47 -1.48
CA LEU A 117 -12.80 -26.25 -2.34
C LEU A 117 -12.54 -24.77 -2.64
N LEU A 118 -13.58 -23.94 -2.77
CA LEU A 118 -13.43 -22.50 -2.99
C LEU A 118 -13.21 -21.72 -1.69
N HIS A 119 -13.77 -22.22 -0.60
CA HIS A 119 -13.86 -21.48 0.65
C HIS A 119 -12.58 -21.52 1.46
N ILE A 120 -11.89 -22.66 1.54
CA ILE A 120 -10.60 -22.76 2.23
C ILE A 120 -9.55 -21.83 1.58
N PRO A 121 -9.34 -21.85 0.24
CA PRO A 121 -8.45 -20.89 -0.43
C PRO A 121 -8.90 -19.44 -0.28
N SER A 122 -10.21 -19.16 -0.27
CA SER A 122 -10.73 -17.81 -0.03
C SER A 122 -10.24 -17.24 1.31
N TRP A 123 -10.35 -18.02 2.40
CA TRP A 123 -9.84 -17.62 3.72
C TRP A 123 -8.33 -17.46 3.73
N TYR A 124 -7.61 -18.34 3.06
CA TYR A 124 -6.16 -18.23 2.96
C TYR A 124 -5.75 -16.94 2.24
N CYS A 125 -6.38 -16.63 1.11
CA CYS A 125 -6.16 -15.37 0.39
C CYS A 125 -6.58 -14.16 1.22
N TYR A 126 -7.70 -14.22 1.94
CA TYR A 126 -8.15 -13.15 2.85
C TYR A 126 -7.10 -12.87 3.93
N PHE A 127 -6.64 -13.94 4.60
CA PHE A 127 -5.60 -13.85 5.62
C PHE A 127 -4.32 -13.25 5.03
N LYS A 128 -3.85 -13.75 3.89
CA LYS A 128 -2.66 -13.21 3.24
C LYS A 128 -2.82 -11.76 2.80
N ALA A 129 -3.98 -11.35 2.28
CA ALA A 129 -4.24 -9.95 1.89
C ALA A 129 -4.27 -9.00 3.10
N THR A 130 -4.76 -9.47 4.24
CA THR A 130 -4.92 -8.71 5.50
C THR A 130 -3.61 -8.56 6.28
N TYR A 131 -2.78 -9.60 6.29
CA TYR A 131 -1.61 -9.70 7.16
C TYR A 131 -0.26 -9.65 6.44
N SER A 132 -0.22 -9.78 5.11
CA SER A 132 1.04 -9.61 4.38
C SER A 132 1.41 -8.13 4.27
N ASP A 133 2.71 -7.84 4.33
CA ASP A 133 3.25 -6.52 4.00
C ASP A 133 2.86 -6.17 2.55
N PRO A 134 2.13 -5.07 2.29
CA PRO A 134 1.77 -4.65 0.93
C PRO A 134 2.96 -4.11 0.14
N GLY A 135 4.10 -3.88 0.80
CA GLY A 135 5.27 -3.24 0.22
C GLY A 135 5.52 -1.88 0.85
N PHE A 136 5.45 -1.79 2.18
CA PHE A 136 5.76 -0.56 2.91
C PHE A 136 7.20 -0.11 2.64
N ILE A 137 7.36 1.19 2.42
CA ILE A 137 8.65 1.83 2.22
C ILE A 137 9.25 2.15 3.60
N PRO A 138 10.57 1.97 3.80
CA PRO A 138 11.26 2.39 5.01
C PRO A 138 11.10 3.89 5.25
N THR A 139 10.93 4.27 6.51
CA THR A 139 10.87 5.67 6.95
C THR A 139 12.27 6.18 7.29
N GLU A 140 12.45 7.51 7.33
CA GLU A 140 13.70 8.16 7.74
C GLU A 140 14.92 7.68 6.93
N THR A 141 14.80 7.69 5.61
CA THR A 141 15.88 7.20 4.75
C THR A 141 17.00 8.22 4.58
N ASN A 142 18.25 7.76 4.45
CA ASN A 142 19.37 8.65 4.15
C ASN A 142 19.17 9.38 2.80
N ASP A 143 18.52 8.73 1.85
CA ASP A 143 18.18 9.33 0.54
C ASP A 143 17.31 10.58 0.68
N TYR A 144 16.40 10.60 1.66
CA TYR A 144 15.58 11.79 1.94
C TYR A 144 16.46 12.98 2.35
N GLN A 145 17.41 12.75 3.26
CA GLN A 145 18.35 13.78 3.71
C GLN A 145 19.26 14.24 2.56
N THR A 146 19.72 13.31 1.73
CA THR A 146 20.53 13.60 0.54
C THR A 146 19.76 14.48 -0.45
N VAL A 147 18.52 14.12 -0.79
CA VAL A 147 17.69 14.92 -1.72
C VAL A 147 17.37 16.30 -1.13
N LEU A 148 17.11 16.40 0.17
CA LEU A 148 16.93 17.70 0.82
C LEU A 148 18.18 18.57 0.74
N ARG A 149 19.36 18.02 1.06
CA ARG A 149 20.64 18.74 0.97
C ARG A 149 20.92 19.18 -0.46
N MET A 150 20.66 18.30 -1.43
CA MET A 150 20.81 18.60 -2.85
C MET A 150 19.91 19.77 -3.26
N SER A 151 18.69 19.87 -2.72
CA SER A 151 17.79 20.99 -3.01
C SER A 151 18.32 22.34 -2.54
N CYS A 152 18.97 22.39 -1.36
CA CYS A 152 19.61 23.60 -0.85
C CYS A 152 20.79 24.00 -1.75
N TYR A 153 21.59 23.01 -2.16
CA TYR A 153 22.71 23.22 -3.08
C TYR A 153 22.25 23.74 -4.45
N THR A 154 21.19 23.15 -5.02
CA THR A 154 20.59 23.60 -6.28
C THR A 154 20.05 25.02 -6.17
N ARG A 155 19.39 25.40 -5.07
CA ARG A 155 18.92 26.79 -4.86
C ARG A 155 20.09 27.78 -4.78
N LEU A 156 21.16 27.44 -4.08
CA LEU A 156 22.35 28.28 -3.96
C LEU A 156 23.05 28.51 -5.31
N ARG A 157 23.06 27.51 -6.19
CA ARG A 157 23.66 27.60 -7.53
C ARG A 157 22.72 28.13 -8.62
N ALA A 158 21.40 28.07 -8.41
CA ALA A 158 20.42 28.63 -9.32
C ALA A 158 20.17 30.13 -9.09
N SER A 159 20.63 30.70 -7.96
CA SER A 159 20.62 32.15 -7.74
C SER A 159 21.66 32.81 -8.67
N PRO A 160 21.28 33.79 -9.51
CA PRO A 160 22.20 34.45 -10.44
C PRO A 160 23.28 35.27 -9.76
N GLU A 161 22.97 35.83 -8.58
CA GLU A 161 23.79 36.87 -7.94
C GLU A 161 25.16 36.37 -7.43
N PRO A 162 25.29 35.23 -6.73
CA PRO A 162 26.59 34.81 -6.21
C PRO A 162 27.40 33.90 -7.16
N ALA A 163 26.86 33.53 -8.33
CA ALA A 163 27.56 32.71 -9.32
C ALA A 163 28.36 33.55 -10.34
N ALA A 164 27.84 34.73 -10.71
CA ALA A 164 28.49 35.65 -11.63
C ALA A 164 29.77 36.29 -11.03
N GLU A 165 29.79 36.56 -9.73
CA GLU A 165 30.96 37.16 -9.04
C GLU A 165 32.14 36.19 -8.85
N ARG A 166 31.92 34.86 -8.89
CA ARG A 166 32.96 33.85 -8.63
C ARG A 166 33.65 33.31 -9.89
N GLY A 167 33.28 33.78 -11.08
CA GLY A 167 33.94 33.37 -12.34
C GLY A 167 33.78 31.87 -12.70
N ASP A 168 32.92 31.13 -12.01
CA ASP A 168 32.82 29.66 -12.10
C ASP A 168 31.66 29.26 -13.03
N LYS A 169 31.75 29.63 -14.31
CA LYS A 169 30.73 29.30 -15.33
C LYS A 169 30.64 27.79 -15.62
N ASP A 170 31.69 27.03 -15.29
CA ASP A 170 31.79 25.58 -15.52
C ASP A 170 31.07 24.71 -14.47
N ARG A 171 30.38 25.32 -13.49
CA ARG A 171 29.68 24.62 -12.39
C ARG A 171 28.16 24.77 -12.37
N LEU A 172 27.56 25.25 -13.46
CA LEU A 172 26.11 25.19 -13.66
C LEU A 172 25.69 23.72 -13.80
N LEU A 173 24.68 23.31 -13.02
CA LEU A 173 24.10 21.97 -13.14
C LEU A 173 23.55 21.79 -14.55
N ASP A 174 23.89 20.67 -15.20
CA ASP A 174 23.30 20.33 -16.49
C ASP A 174 21.77 20.21 -16.37
N THR A 175 21.08 20.47 -17.49
CA THR A 175 19.62 20.46 -17.59
C THR A 175 19.06 19.10 -17.18
N GLU A 176 19.76 17.99 -17.46
CA GLU A 176 19.36 16.65 -17.04
C GLU A 176 19.45 16.47 -15.51
N GLU A 177 20.57 16.88 -14.90
CA GLU A 177 20.75 16.81 -13.45
C GLU A 177 19.71 17.65 -12.70
N LEU A 178 19.44 18.86 -13.18
CA LEU A 178 18.42 19.74 -12.60
C LEU A 178 17.03 19.09 -12.68
N THR A 179 16.72 18.44 -13.81
CA THR A 179 15.44 17.72 -14.00
C THR A 179 15.34 16.52 -13.07
N ARG A 180 16.42 15.75 -12.90
CA ARG A 180 16.50 14.62 -11.97
C ARG A 180 16.28 15.07 -10.53
N ILE A 181 16.92 16.16 -10.09
CA ILE A 181 16.76 16.72 -8.75
C ILE A 181 15.31 17.19 -8.53
N LYS A 182 14.73 17.92 -9.48
CA LYS A 182 13.31 18.34 -9.42
C LYS A 182 12.35 17.15 -9.29
N ARG A 183 12.61 16.08 -10.04
CA ARG A 183 11.82 14.83 -9.98
C ARG A 183 11.93 14.16 -8.61
N SER A 184 13.15 14.06 -8.06
CA SER A 184 13.40 13.52 -6.72
C SER A 184 12.76 14.37 -5.61
N LEU A 185 12.71 15.70 -5.78
CA LEU A 185 12.05 16.59 -4.83
C LEU A 185 10.53 16.39 -4.83
N ALA A 186 9.93 16.27 -6.01
CA ALA A 186 8.50 16.00 -6.16
C ALA A 186 8.09 14.63 -5.58
N SER A 187 9.02 13.68 -5.49
CA SER A 187 8.77 12.36 -4.92
C SER A 187 9.03 12.28 -3.41
N LEU A 188 9.34 13.37 -2.71
CA LEU A 188 9.49 13.31 -1.25
C LEU A 188 8.17 13.04 -0.54
N CYS A 189 8.25 12.28 0.56
CA CYS A 189 7.21 12.22 1.58
C CYS A 189 7.79 12.76 2.88
N HIS A 190 7.26 13.89 3.34
CA HIS A 190 7.72 14.52 4.58
C HIS A 190 7.23 13.77 5.82
N THR A 191 6.03 13.18 5.79
CA THR A 191 5.50 12.36 6.89
C THR A 191 6.38 11.14 7.17
N CYS A 192 6.74 10.39 6.13
CA CYS A 192 7.59 9.20 6.26
C CYS A 192 9.09 9.52 6.20
N GLN A 193 9.48 10.76 5.90
CA GLN A 193 10.86 11.18 5.64
C GLN A 193 11.59 10.22 4.68
N CYS A 194 10.98 9.95 3.52
CA CYS A 194 11.52 9.05 2.51
C CYS A 194 11.31 9.60 1.09
N VAL A 195 12.10 9.10 0.14
CA VAL A 195 11.88 9.33 -1.29
C VAL A 195 10.95 8.25 -1.82
N LYS A 196 9.78 8.64 -2.34
CA LYS A 196 8.79 7.73 -2.92
C LYS A 196 9.30 7.21 -4.27
N PRO A 197 9.46 5.88 -4.46
CA PRO A 197 9.66 5.31 -5.79
C PRO A 197 8.50 5.66 -6.74
N LEU A 198 8.71 5.50 -8.05
CA LEU A 198 7.63 5.64 -9.03
C LEU A 198 6.45 4.73 -8.65
N ARG A 199 5.22 5.23 -8.90
CA ARG A 199 3.95 4.52 -8.62
C ARG A 199 3.69 4.24 -7.13
N SER A 200 4.45 4.85 -6.21
CA SER A 200 4.20 4.74 -4.77
C SER A 200 3.43 5.95 -4.22
N LYS A 201 2.65 5.74 -3.15
CA LYS A 201 1.83 6.77 -2.51
C LYS A 201 1.88 6.64 -0.99
N HIS A 202 1.76 7.76 -0.30
CA HIS A 202 1.50 7.76 1.14
C HIS A 202 0.01 7.49 1.38
N CYS A 203 -0.30 6.46 2.15
CA CYS A 203 -1.64 6.21 2.62
C CYS A 203 -1.82 6.87 3.98
N ALA A 204 -2.66 7.91 4.07
CA ALA A 204 -2.94 8.61 5.33
C ALA A 204 -3.66 7.71 6.35
N VAL A 205 -4.34 6.66 5.89
CA VAL A 205 -4.96 5.65 6.75
C VAL A 205 -3.84 4.85 7.41
N CYS A 206 -3.03 4.12 6.63
CA CYS A 206 -1.93 3.31 7.18
C CYS A 206 -0.74 4.11 7.73
N ASP A 207 -0.74 5.43 7.60
CA ASP A 207 0.36 6.37 7.89
C ASP A 207 1.73 5.94 7.35
N ARG A 208 1.73 5.34 6.15
CA ARG A 208 2.92 4.75 5.54
C ARG A 208 2.89 4.90 4.03
N CYS A 209 4.08 5.06 3.44
CA CYS A 209 4.26 4.96 1.99
C CYS A 209 4.26 3.49 1.54
N VAL A 210 3.54 3.20 0.46
CA VAL A 210 3.38 1.85 -0.11
C VAL A 210 3.87 1.86 -1.56
N LYS A 211 4.74 0.90 -1.91
CA LYS A 211 5.22 0.69 -3.27
C LYS A 211 4.10 0.15 -4.16
N LEU A 212 4.01 0.65 -5.39
CA LEU A 212 2.96 0.30 -6.35
C LEU A 212 1.57 0.39 -5.69
N PHE A 213 1.24 1.56 -5.15
CA PHE A 213 0.01 1.72 -4.38
C PHE A 213 -1.22 1.56 -5.28
N ASP A 214 -2.11 0.65 -4.92
CA ASP A 214 -3.40 0.46 -5.58
C ASP A 214 -4.51 1.17 -4.80
N HIS A 215 -4.81 0.73 -3.58
CA HIS A 215 -5.77 1.40 -2.73
C HIS A 215 -5.61 0.95 -1.27
N HIS A 216 -6.30 1.63 -0.36
CA HIS A 216 -6.54 1.08 0.98
C HIS A 216 -7.89 0.37 0.96
N CYS A 217 -7.90 -0.94 1.25
CA CYS A 217 -9.12 -1.72 1.26
C CYS A 217 -9.71 -1.78 2.68
N PRO A 218 -10.92 -1.25 2.91
CA PRO A 218 -11.55 -1.30 4.23
C PRO A 218 -11.87 -2.73 4.69
N LEU A 219 -12.12 -3.67 3.76
CA LEU A 219 -12.50 -5.05 4.09
C LEU A 219 -11.34 -5.88 4.66
N THR A 220 -10.11 -5.56 4.26
CA THR A 220 -8.89 -6.18 4.78
C THR A 220 -8.20 -5.30 5.83
N ASP A 221 -8.72 -4.08 6.07
CA ASP A 221 -8.06 -2.97 6.79
C ASP A 221 -6.55 -2.91 6.46
N GLN A 222 -6.23 -2.96 5.17
CA GLN A 222 -4.85 -3.01 4.70
C GLN A 222 -4.72 -2.36 3.33
N CYS A 223 -3.56 -1.78 3.06
CA CYS A 223 -3.22 -1.34 1.71
C CYS A 223 -3.07 -2.54 0.76
N VAL A 224 -3.45 -2.33 -0.49
CA VAL A 224 -3.17 -3.22 -1.62
C VAL A 224 -2.04 -2.57 -2.43
N GLY A 225 -0.97 -3.32 -2.65
CA GLY A 225 0.20 -2.84 -3.37
C GLY A 225 1.14 -3.96 -3.81
N ALA A 226 2.38 -3.59 -4.13
CA ALA A 226 3.36 -4.42 -4.84
C ALA A 226 3.48 -5.87 -4.34
N LYS A 227 3.45 -6.10 -3.02
CA LYS A 227 3.74 -7.42 -2.43
C LYS A 227 2.49 -8.25 -2.09
N ASN A 228 1.29 -7.66 -2.17
CA ASN A 228 0.05 -8.38 -1.84
C ASN A 228 -1.04 -8.34 -2.93
N HIS A 229 -0.75 -7.79 -4.11
CA HIS A 229 -1.64 -7.86 -5.28
C HIS A 229 -2.14 -9.28 -5.58
N ILE A 230 -1.26 -10.29 -5.53
CA ILE A 230 -1.65 -11.68 -5.85
C ILE A 230 -2.65 -12.25 -4.85
N TRP A 231 -2.50 -11.90 -3.57
CA TRP A 231 -3.41 -12.35 -2.51
C TRP A 231 -4.76 -11.65 -2.61
N PHE A 232 -4.75 -10.35 -2.92
CA PHE A 232 -5.97 -9.60 -3.18
C PHE A 232 -6.71 -10.09 -4.43
N PHE A 233 -5.99 -10.42 -5.50
CA PHE A 233 -6.56 -11.03 -6.69
C PHE A 233 -7.24 -12.37 -6.38
N GLY A 234 -6.55 -13.26 -5.65
CA GLY A 234 -7.13 -14.54 -5.21
C GLY A 234 -8.37 -14.34 -4.34
N LEU A 235 -8.34 -13.38 -3.41
CA LEU A 235 -9.50 -13.02 -2.59
C LEU A 235 -10.70 -12.61 -3.46
N CYS A 236 -10.51 -11.72 -4.43
CA CYS A 236 -11.56 -11.28 -5.35
C CYS A 236 -12.08 -12.44 -6.22
N ALA A 237 -11.19 -13.29 -6.73
CA ALA A 237 -11.55 -14.44 -7.56
C ALA A 237 -12.43 -15.44 -6.79
N PHE A 238 -11.98 -15.89 -5.62
CA PHE A 238 -12.72 -16.85 -4.82
C PHE A 238 -14.02 -16.25 -4.26
N THR A 239 -14.02 -14.97 -3.86
CA THR A 239 -15.24 -14.29 -3.39
C THR A 239 -16.28 -14.16 -4.51
N SER A 240 -15.86 -13.83 -5.74
CA SER A 240 -16.75 -13.78 -6.91
C SER A 240 -17.31 -15.16 -7.27
N ALA A 241 -16.50 -16.22 -7.15
CA ALA A 241 -16.97 -17.59 -7.39
C ALA A 241 -17.99 -18.04 -6.33
N LEU A 242 -17.69 -17.80 -5.04
CA LEU A 242 -18.57 -18.13 -3.92
C LEU A 242 -19.90 -17.36 -3.98
N SER A 243 -19.86 -16.07 -4.31
CA SER A 243 -21.07 -15.25 -4.46
C SER A 243 -21.91 -15.68 -5.66
N THR A 244 -21.29 -16.08 -6.77
CA THR A 244 -21.99 -16.63 -7.94
C THR A 244 -22.70 -17.94 -7.59
N MET A 245 -22.01 -18.83 -6.88
CA MET A 245 -22.62 -20.09 -6.42
C MET A 245 -23.77 -19.83 -5.44
N PHE A 246 -23.62 -18.85 -4.55
CA PHE A 246 -24.70 -18.47 -3.63
C PHE A 246 -25.91 -17.87 -4.37
N ALA A 247 -25.69 -17.00 -5.35
CA ALA A 247 -26.74 -16.46 -6.19
C ALA A 247 -27.50 -17.57 -6.95
N TYR A 248 -26.79 -18.58 -7.46
CA TYR A 248 -27.39 -19.75 -8.10
C TYR A 248 -28.26 -20.58 -7.13
N LEU A 249 -27.78 -20.85 -5.92
CA LEU A 249 -28.54 -21.57 -4.89
C LEU A 249 -29.83 -20.82 -4.51
N LEU A 250 -29.74 -19.50 -4.33
CA LEU A 250 -30.91 -18.67 -4.03
C LEU A 250 -31.93 -18.66 -5.16
N TRP A 251 -31.45 -18.61 -6.42
CA TRP A 251 -32.31 -18.65 -7.59
C TRP A 251 -33.11 -19.96 -7.64
N THR A 252 -32.44 -21.10 -7.46
CA THR A 252 -33.08 -22.42 -7.49
C THR A 252 -34.06 -22.66 -6.33
N GLN A 253 -33.73 -22.15 -5.13
CA GLN A 253 -34.53 -22.31 -3.93
C GLN A 253 -35.67 -21.28 -3.78
N SER A 254 -35.63 -20.21 -4.56
CA SER A 254 -36.72 -19.22 -4.62
C SER A 254 -38.08 -19.80 -5.07
N ARG A 255 -38.07 -21.04 -5.59
CA ARG A 255 -39.27 -21.79 -5.97
C ARG A 255 -39.93 -22.55 -4.81
N SER A 256 -39.28 -22.66 -3.64
CA SER A 256 -39.72 -23.56 -2.55
C SER A 256 -39.88 -22.93 -1.17
N LEU A 257 -39.47 -21.67 -0.94
CA LEU A 257 -39.58 -21.03 0.38
C LEU A 257 -40.74 -20.03 0.43
N GLU A 258 -41.79 -20.36 1.20
CA GLU A 258 -42.90 -19.47 1.58
C GLU A 258 -42.45 -18.39 2.60
N ILE A 259 -41.40 -17.64 2.26
CA ILE A 259 -41.08 -16.39 2.99
C ILE A 259 -42.06 -15.33 2.50
N SER A 260 -42.60 -14.49 3.40
CA SER A 260 -43.46 -13.37 3.01
C SER A 260 -42.84 -12.61 1.83
N TRP A 261 -43.63 -12.37 0.78
CA TRP A 261 -43.16 -11.87 -0.51
C TRP A 261 -42.20 -10.67 -0.40
N GLY A 262 -42.44 -9.76 0.56
CA GLY A 262 -41.59 -8.59 0.82
C GLY A 262 -40.17 -8.93 1.30
N TRP A 263 -40.02 -9.67 2.40
CA TRP A 263 -38.70 -10.01 2.97
C TRP A 263 -37.86 -10.90 2.04
N SER A 264 -38.50 -11.79 1.28
CA SER A 264 -37.83 -12.62 0.27
C SER A 264 -37.22 -11.77 -0.85
N ALA A 265 -37.95 -10.75 -1.33
CA ALA A 265 -37.47 -9.85 -2.36
C ALA A 265 -36.28 -8.99 -1.88
N VAL A 266 -36.37 -8.43 -0.66
CA VAL A 266 -35.29 -7.62 -0.07
C VAL A 266 -34.00 -8.43 0.05
N PHE A 267 -34.06 -9.66 0.57
CA PHE A 267 -32.88 -10.52 0.71
C PHE A 267 -32.22 -10.82 -0.64
N LYS A 268 -33.03 -11.14 -1.66
CA LYS A 268 -32.53 -11.40 -3.03
C LYS A 268 -31.83 -10.17 -3.63
N ILE A 269 -32.41 -8.97 -3.46
CA ILE A 269 -31.82 -7.72 -3.96
C ILE A 269 -30.46 -7.46 -3.29
N VAL A 270 -30.37 -7.59 -1.97
CA VAL A 270 -29.11 -7.39 -1.23
C VAL A 270 -28.03 -8.35 -1.72
N LEU A 271 -28.38 -9.62 -1.93
CA LEU A 271 -27.41 -10.64 -2.34
C LEU A 271 -27.00 -10.50 -3.80
N PHE A 272 -27.91 -10.09 -4.67
CA PHE A 272 -27.59 -9.72 -6.03
C PHE A 272 -26.64 -8.52 -6.08
N ALA A 273 -26.85 -7.50 -5.23
CA ALA A 273 -25.94 -6.36 -5.11
C ALA A 273 -24.55 -6.78 -4.62
N ILE A 274 -24.46 -7.69 -3.64
CA ILE A 274 -23.18 -8.25 -3.16
C ILE A 274 -22.49 -9.03 -4.27
N TRP A 275 -23.22 -9.87 -5.01
CA TRP A 275 -22.70 -10.60 -6.16
C TRP A 275 -22.13 -9.63 -7.20
N LEU A 276 -22.91 -8.65 -7.65
CA LEU A 276 -22.51 -7.65 -8.63
C LEU A 276 -21.27 -6.86 -8.19
N CYS A 277 -21.22 -6.44 -6.93
CA CYS A 277 -20.06 -5.74 -6.37
C CYS A 277 -18.80 -6.63 -6.37
N SER A 278 -18.92 -7.89 -5.96
CA SER A 278 -17.79 -8.82 -5.88
C SER A 278 -17.25 -9.18 -7.27
N THR A 279 -18.14 -9.43 -8.24
CA THR A 279 -17.77 -9.72 -9.63
C THR A 279 -17.20 -8.50 -10.32
N GLY A 280 -17.79 -7.32 -10.12
CA GLY A 280 -17.25 -6.06 -10.65
C GLY A 280 -15.84 -5.76 -10.13
N THR A 281 -15.60 -6.01 -8.84
CA THR A 281 -14.26 -5.86 -8.25
C THR A 281 -13.26 -6.84 -8.87
N PHE A 282 -13.66 -8.11 -9.06
CA PHE A 282 -12.81 -9.11 -9.71
C PHE A 282 -12.45 -8.72 -11.15
N ILE A 283 -13.43 -8.29 -11.95
CA ILE A 283 -13.21 -7.78 -13.31
C ILE A 283 -12.27 -6.58 -13.30
N ASN A 284 -12.43 -5.65 -12.35
CA ASN A 284 -11.54 -4.50 -12.24
C ASN A 284 -10.09 -4.91 -11.94
N VAL A 285 -9.85 -5.90 -11.08
CA VAL A 285 -8.48 -6.40 -10.84
C VAL A 285 -7.90 -7.10 -12.07
N ILE A 286 -8.70 -7.84 -12.84
CA ILE A 286 -8.26 -8.41 -14.13
C ILE A 286 -7.89 -7.28 -15.11
N HIS A 287 -8.72 -6.25 -15.21
CA HIS A 287 -8.44 -5.09 -16.06
C HIS A 287 -7.15 -4.36 -15.63
N ALA A 288 -6.97 -4.13 -14.32
CA ALA A 288 -5.75 -3.56 -13.75
C ALA A 288 -4.51 -4.38 -14.10
N ALA A 289 -4.56 -5.71 -13.89
CA ALA A 289 -3.45 -6.62 -14.15
C ALA A 289 -3.10 -6.71 -15.65
N THR A 290 -4.11 -6.81 -16.52
CA THR A 290 -3.92 -6.90 -17.98
C THR A 290 -3.41 -5.60 -18.61
N ARG A 291 -3.58 -4.45 -17.93
CA ARG A 291 -3.07 -3.15 -18.36
C ARG A 291 -1.82 -2.72 -17.58
N ASN A 292 -1.37 -3.49 -16.59
CA ASN A 292 -0.28 -3.09 -15.68
C ASN A 292 -0.49 -1.69 -15.07
N LEU A 293 -1.73 -1.38 -14.68
CA LEU A 293 -2.12 -0.13 -14.03
C LEU A 293 -2.79 -0.44 -12.72
N THR A 294 -2.48 0.31 -11.67
CA THR A 294 -3.21 0.17 -10.41
C THR A 294 -4.55 0.90 -10.48
N THR A 295 -5.54 0.52 -9.65
CA THR A 295 -6.84 1.21 -9.62
C THR A 295 -6.68 2.71 -9.33
N ASN A 296 -5.77 3.07 -8.43
CA ASN A 296 -5.47 4.47 -8.14
C ASN A 296 -4.87 5.21 -9.35
N GLU A 297 -4.04 4.56 -10.16
CA GLU A 297 -3.52 5.14 -11.40
C GLU A 297 -4.62 5.33 -12.44
N THR A 298 -5.51 4.35 -12.62
CA THR A 298 -6.66 4.46 -13.54
C THR A 298 -7.60 5.59 -13.13
N LEU A 299 -7.94 5.70 -11.84
CA LEU A 299 -8.88 6.70 -11.33
C LEU A 299 -8.30 8.12 -11.25
N ASN A 300 -6.98 8.26 -11.08
CA ASN A 300 -6.32 9.55 -10.87
C ASN A 300 -5.25 9.84 -11.93
N TRP A 301 -5.39 9.31 -13.14
CA TRP A 301 -4.36 9.38 -14.18
C TRP A 301 -3.96 10.82 -14.50
N GLU A 302 -4.89 11.77 -14.43
CA GLU A 302 -4.66 13.20 -14.66
C GLU A 302 -3.61 13.79 -13.70
N ARG A 303 -3.45 13.22 -12.51
CA ARG A 303 -2.46 13.68 -11.51
C ARG A 303 -1.05 13.16 -11.78
N TYR A 304 -0.89 12.19 -12.66
CA TYR A 304 0.37 11.50 -12.92
C TYR A 304 0.95 11.91 -14.26
N SER A 305 1.96 12.79 -14.25
CA SER A 305 2.61 13.30 -15.46
C SER A 305 3.19 12.20 -16.36
N TYR A 306 3.60 11.07 -15.78
CA TYR A 306 4.10 9.92 -16.54
C TYR A 306 3.01 9.16 -17.32
N LEU A 307 1.73 9.43 -17.05
CA LEU A 307 0.60 8.89 -17.81
C LEU A 307 0.10 9.83 -18.91
N HIS A 308 0.81 10.94 -19.16
CA HIS A 308 0.42 11.94 -20.14
C HIS A 308 1.33 11.85 -21.38
N ARG A 309 0.74 12.01 -22.56
CA ARG A 309 1.50 12.15 -23.80
C ARG A 309 2.10 13.55 -23.89
N LYS A 310 3.42 13.65 -24.14
CA LYS A 310 4.14 14.94 -24.27
C LYS A 310 3.54 15.90 -25.31
N ALA A 311 2.90 15.37 -26.36
CA ALA A 311 2.38 16.16 -27.49
C ALA A 311 1.06 16.90 -27.19
N ASN A 312 0.14 16.29 -26.44
CA ASN A 312 -1.24 16.80 -26.30
C ASN A 312 -1.86 16.57 -24.91
N GLY A 313 -1.10 16.02 -23.95
CA GLY A 313 -1.60 15.68 -22.61
C GLY A 313 -2.58 14.52 -22.55
N SER A 314 -2.84 13.80 -23.67
CA SER A 314 -3.77 12.67 -23.66
C SER A 314 -3.22 11.49 -22.87
N PHE A 315 -4.10 10.64 -22.37
CA PHE A 315 -3.72 9.44 -21.63
C PHE A 315 -2.77 8.55 -22.45
N ARG A 316 -1.67 8.12 -21.82
CA ARG A 316 -0.70 7.15 -22.34
C ARG A 316 -0.32 6.23 -21.20
N ASN A 317 -0.43 4.92 -21.40
CA ASN A 317 0.11 3.93 -20.48
C ASN A 317 1.52 3.51 -20.93
N PRO A 318 2.59 3.94 -20.26
CA PRO A 318 3.95 3.55 -20.64
C PRO A 318 4.36 2.18 -20.11
N PHE A 319 3.55 1.57 -19.23
CA PHE A 319 3.81 0.24 -18.65
C PHE A 319 3.15 -0.90 -19.43
N ASP A 320 2.37 -0.58 -20.47
CA ASP A 320 1.68 -1.56 -21.29
C ASP A 320 2.67 -2.27 -22.24
N ARG A 321 2.84 -3.58 -22.03
CA ARG A 321 3.69 -4.47 -22.83
C ARG A 321 2.93 -5.69 -23.37
N GLY A 322 1.62 -5.57 -23.46
CA GLY A 322 0.72 -6.66 -23.80
C GLY A 322 0.28 -7.46 -22.56
N PRO A 323 -0.90 -8.12 -22.64
CA PRO A 323 -1.62 -8.58 -21.46
C PRO A 323 -0.86 -9.61 -20.62
N ILE A 324 -0.12 -10.53 -21.25
CA ILE A 324 0.62 -11.58 -20.55
C ILE A 324 1.77 -10.98 -19.74
N ILE A 325 2.59 -10.12 -20.36
CA ILE A 325 3.73 -9.48 -19.71
C ILE A 325 3.26 -8.55 -18.60
N ASN A 326 2.18 -7.81 -18.84
CA ASN A 326 1.55 -6.94 -17.86
C ASN A 326 1.13 -7.70 -16.61
N VAL A 327 0.47 -8.86 -16.77
CA VAL A 327 0.03 -9.71 -15.65
C VAL A 327 1.23 -10.22 -14.85
N LEU A 328 2.28 -10.70 -15.52
CA LEU A 328 3.49 -11.20 -14.85
C LEU A 328 4.18 -10.11 -14.02
N GLU A 329 4.19 -8.88 -14.50
CA GLU A 329 4.79 -7.75 -13.79
C GLU A 329 3.90 -7.23 -12.66
N TYR A 330 2.59 -7.15 -12.89
CA TYR A 330 1.62 -6.68 -11.92
C TYR A 330 1.60 -7.55 -10.66
N PHE A 331 1.78 -8.87 -10.82
CA PHE A 331 1.88 -9.82 -9.72
C PHE A 331 3.31 -10.09 -9.22
N GLY A 332 4.32 -9.44 -9.81
CA GLY A 332 5.71 -9.54 -9.36
C GLY A 332 6.43 -10.84 -9.75
N PHE A 333 5.89 -11.61 -10.69
CA PHE A 333 6.58 -12.77 -11.29
C PHE A 333 7.70 -12.36 -12.25
N ARG A 334 7.68 -11.09 -12.70
CA ARG A 334 8.71 -10.48 -13.53
C ARG A 334 9.07 -9.10 -12.98
N SER A 335 10.35 -8.74 -13.04
CA SER A 335 10.81 -7.40 -12.69
C SER A 335 10.17 -6.34 -13.62
N PRO A 336 9.60 -5.25 -13.05
CA PRO A 336 9.04 -4.17 -13.85
C PRO A 336 10.13 -3.43 -14.63
N MET A 337 9.74 -2.75 -15.72
CA MET A 337 10.65 -1.93 -16.52
C MET A 337 11.29 -0.85 -15.64
N ASP A 338 12.56 -0.53 -15.91
CA ASP A 338 13.21 0.62 -15.29
C ASP A 338 12.48 1.92 -15.69
N PRO A 339 12.03 2.72 -14.71
CA PRO A 339 11.50 4.07 -14.92
C PRO A 339 12.36 4.97 -15.81
N ASN A 340 13.69 4.79 -15.83
CA ASN A 340 14.60 5.59 -16.63
C ASN A 340 14.47 5.32 -18.13
N CYS A 341 13.90 4.16 -18.53
CA CYS A 341 13.58 3.85 -19.92
C CYS A 341 12.26 4.48 -20.40
N LEU A 342 11.45 5.08 -19.52
CA LEU A 342 10.19 5.72 -19.90
C LEU A 342 10.39 6.95 -20.79
N ASP A 343 11.58 7.58 -20.70
CA ASP A 343 11.98 8.75 -21.50
C ASP A 343 12.73 8.36 -22.81
N SER A 344 13.13 7.09 -22.99
CA SER A 344 13.98 6.65 -24.12
C SER A 344 13.23 5.98 -25.27
N VAL A 345 11.89 5.83 -25.20
CA VAL A 345 11.09 5.26 -26.30
C VAL A 345 10.74 6.40 -27.28
N PRO A 346 11.28 6.40 -28.51
CA PRO A 346 10.97 7.42 -29.50
C PRO A 346 9.48 7.38 -29.85
N SER A 347 8.86 8.55 -29.95
CA SER A 347 7.51 8.70 -30.45
C SER A 347 7.51 8.64 -31.98
N SER A 348 7.46 7.44 -32.57
CA SER A 348 6.90 7.28 -33.92
C SER A 348 6.35 5.86 -34.13
N PRO A 349 5.15 5.72 -34.72
CA PRO A 349 4.85 4.55 -35.52
C PRO A 349 5.51 4.78 -36.88
N GLN A 350 6.58 4.05 -37.19
CA GLN A 350 6.91 3.86 -38.61
C GLN A 350 5.80 2.99 -39.19
N SER A 351 4.97 3.62 -40.02
CA SER A 351 4.09 2.95 -40.95
C SER A 351 4.90 1.87 -41.68
N MET A 352 4.54 0.61 -41.47
CA MET A 352 4.85 -0.43 -42.46
C MET A 352 4.04 -0.08 -43.71
N GLU A 353 4.65 0.64 -44.64
CA GLU A 353 4.25 0.58 -46.04
C GLU A 353 4.58 -0.84 -46.54
N VAL A 354 3.54 -1.50 -47.07
CA VAL A 354 3.61 -2.74 -47.84
C VAL A 354 3.82 -2.39 -49.30
#